data_AF-G9KDQ9-F1
#
_entry.id   AF-G9KDQ9-F1
#
_cell.length_a   1.000
_cell.length_b   1.000
_cell.length_c   1.000
_cell.angle_alpha   90.00
_cell.angle_beta   90.00
_cell.angle_gamma   90.00
#
_symmetry.space_group_name_H-M   'P 1'
#
loop_
_entity.id
_entity.type
_entity.pdbx_description
1 polymer ?
#
loop_
_entity_poly.entity_id
_entity_poly.type
_entity_poly.pdbx_seq_one_letter_code
_entity_poly.pdbx_strand_id
1 'polypeptide(L)'
;EKLAAESAKELVEIAVPENLVGAILGKGGKTLVEYQELTGARIQISKKGEFLPGTRNRRVTITGSPAATQAAQYLISQRVTYEQGVRASNPQKVG
;
A
#
# COMPACT_ATOMS: atom_id res chain seq x y z
N GLU A 1 -6.85 16.89 -31.78
CA GLU A 1 -7.69 16.22 -30.75
C GLU A 1 -6.98 16.14 -29.40
N LYS A 2 -7.66 16.43 -28.28
CA LYS A 2 -7.24 15.99 -26.93
C LYS A 2 -8.48 15.75 -26.06
N LEU A 3 -9.16 14.64 -26.34
CA LEU A 3 -10.14 14.07 -25.41
C LEU A 3 -9.35 13.26 -24.36
N ALA A 4 -8.70 13.95 -23.43
CA ALA A 4 -8.03 13.30 -22.31
C ALA A 4 -9.11 12.89 -21.30
N ALA A 5 -9.53 11.63 -21.45
CA ALA A 5 -10.40 10.87 -20.57
C ALA A 5 -10.64 11.51 -19.19
N GLU A 6 -11.84 12.06 -18.99
CA GLU A 6 -12.42 12.25 -17.67
C GLU A 6 -12.75 10.87 -17.08
N SER A 7 -11.71 10.07 -16.81
CA SER A 7 -11.87 8.77 -16.18
C SER A 7 -12.14 8.98 -14.70
N ALA A 8 -13.26 8.42 -14.23
CA ALA A 8 -13.63 8.38 -12.82
C ALA A 8 -12.42 8.00 -11.96
N LYS A 9 -12.03 8.90 -11.07
CA LYS A 9 -10.94 8.67 -10.13
C LYS A 9 -11.47 7.74 -9.04
N GLU A 10 -10.95 6.53 -8.99
CA GLU A 10 -11.34 5.53 -8.01
C GLU A 10 -10.54 5.74 -6.72
N LEU A 11 -11.16 5.46 -5.58
CA LEU A 11 -10.54 5.45 -4.26
C LEU A 11 -10.68 4.05 -3.68
N VAL A 12 -9.54 3.45 -3.31
CA VAL A 12 -9.47 2.15 -2.67
C VAL A 12 -8.81 2.30 -1.31
N GLU A 13 -9.40 1.71 -0.29
CA GLU A 13 -8.83 1.67 1.05
C GLU A 13 -8.51 0.24 1.46
N ILE A 14 -7.33 0.05 2.03
CA ILE A 14 -6.85 -1.23 2.54
C ILE A 14 -6.26 -1.07 3.95
N ALA A 15 -6.52 -2.05 4.80
CA ALA A 15 -6.03 -2.11 6.16
C ALA A 15 -4.76 -2.96 6.24
N VAL A 16 -3.64 -2.36 6.67
CA VAL A 16 -2.35 -3.07 6.78
C VAL A 16 -1.88 -3.08 8.23
N PRO A 17 -1.52 -4.23 8.81
CA PRO A 17 -0.94 -4.29 10.16
C PRO A 17 0.26 -3.36 10.33
N GLU A 18 0.36 -2.63 11.45
CA GLU A 18 1.46 -1.70 11.77
C GLU A 18 2.84 -2.38 11.59
N ASN A 19 2.98 -3.63 12.01
CA ASN A 19 4.23 -4.37 11.89
C ASN A 19 4.64 -4.69 10.44
N LEU A 20 3.70 -4.61 9.48
CA LEU A 20 3.94 -4.89 8.05
C LEU A 20 4.01 -3.62 7.20
N VAL A 21 3.56 -2.47 7.71
CA VAL A 21 3.57 -1.20 6.96
C VAL A 21 4.98 -0.81 6.47
N GLY A 22 6.01 -1.16 7.25
CA GLY A 22 7.41 -0.93 6.90
C GLY A 22 7.85 -1.66 5.63
N ALA A 23 7.25 -2.82 5.32
CA ALA A 23 7.57 -3.59 4.11
C ALA A 23 7.03 -2.96 2.83
N ILE A 24 5.95 -2.15 2.94
CA ILE A 24 5.37 -1.37 1.84
C ILE A 24 6.11 -0.04 1.68
N LEU A 25 6.41 0.64 2.80
CA LEU A 25 7.17 1.89 2.77
C LEU A 25 8.58 1.68 2.21
N GLY A 26 9.27 0.63 2.66
CA GLY A 26 10.68 0.41 2.36
C GLY A 26 11.59 1.45 3.03
N LYS A 27 12.91 1.29 2.85
CA LYS A 27 13.90 2.22 3.42
C LYS A 27 13.69 3.62 2.83
N GLY A 28 13.44 4.60 3.70
CA GLY A 28 13.20 6.00 3.30
C GLY A 28 11.95 6.22 2.45
N GLY A 29 10.99 5.27 2.43
CA GLY A 29 9.78 5.39 1.60
C GLY A 29 9.96 4.97 0.14
N LYS A 30 11.14 4.47 -0.25
CA LYS A 30 11.48 4.19 -1.65
C LYS A 30 10.53 3.19 -2.33
N THR A 31 10.10 2.14 -1.63
CA THR A 31 9.19 1.12 -2.20
C THR A 31 7.81 1.70 -2.45
N LEU A 32 7.31 2.57 -1.57
CA LEU A 32 6.04 3.26 -1.78
C LEU A 32 6.11 4.22 -2.97
N VAL A 33 7.24 4.92 -3.15
CA VAL A 33 7.45 5.79 -4.32
C VAL A 33 7.45 4.95 -5.60
N GLU A 34 8.20 3.85 -5.61
CA GLU A 34 8.27 2.92 -6.75
C GLU A 34 6.87 2.38 -7.14
N TYR A 35 6.04 2.00 -6.17
CA TYR A 35 4.67 1.55 -6.47
C TYR A 35 3.80 2.65 -7.09
N GLN A 36 3.96 3.89 -6.66
CA GLN A 36 3.25 5.02 -7.29
C GLN A 36 3.73 5.25 -8.73
N GLU A 37 5.04 5.19 -8.97
CA GLU A 37 5.63 5.35 -10.31
C GLU A 37 5.22 4.24 -11.28
N LEU A 38 5.26 2.97 -10.82
CA LEU A 38 4.91 1.81 -11.65
C LEU A 38 3.43 1.76 -12.03
N THR A 39 2.54 2.22 -11.14
CA THR A 39 1.10 2.06 -11.31
C THR A 39 0.42 3.33 -11.80
N GLY A 40 1.05 4.49 -11.63
CA GLY A 40 0.43 5.80 -11.83
C GLY A 40 -0.62 6.14 -10.77
N ALA A 41 -0.77 5.33 -9.72
CA ALA A 41 -1.67 5.62 -8.60
C ALA A 41 -0.97 6.49 -7.56
N ARG A 42 -1.76 7.28 -6.82
CA ARG A 42 -1.31 7.96 -5.61
C ARG A 42 -1.62 7.11 -4.40
N ILE A 43 -0.60 6.84 -3.58
CA ILE A 43 -0.71 5.97 -2.39
C ILE A 43 -0.39 6.81 -1.16
N GLN A 44 -1.30 6.81 -0.18
CA GLN A 44 -1.13 7.49 1.10
C GLN A 44 -1.32 6.49 2.24
N ILE A 45 -0.50 6.61 3.28
CA ILE A 45 -0.61 5.79 4.49
C ILE A 45 -0.94 6.74 5.64
N SER A 46 -1.87 6.35 6.54
CA SER A 46 -2.19 7.08 7.77
C SER A 46 -0.92 7.43 8.55
N LYS A 47 -0.92 8.43 9.42
CA LYS A 47 0.28 8.79 10.18
C LYS A 47 0.70 7.67 11.15
N LYS A 48 1.97 7.67 11.60
CA LYS A 48 2.43 6.73 12.63
C LYS A 48 1.59 6.94 13.90
N GLY A 49 1.06 5.86 14.47
CA GLY A 49 0.15 5.92 15.63
C GLY A 49 -1.32 6.18 15.26
N GLU A 50 -1.65 6.42 14.00
CA GLU A 50 -3.03 6.60 13.53
C GLU A 50 -3.55 5.28 12.92
N PHE A 51 -4.44 4.62 13.67
CA PHE A 51 -4.97 3.29 13.34
C PHE A 51 -6.46 3.31 13.04
N LEU A 52 -6.93 2.25 12.38
CA LEU A 52 -8.37 2.00 12.29
C LEU A 52 -8.95 1.68 13.68
N PRO A 53 -10.16 2.16 14.02
CA PRO A 53 -10.77 1.95 15.33
C PRO A 53 -10.78 0.48 15.75
N GLY A 54 -10.33 0.20 16.98
CA GLY A 54 -10.28 -1.16 17.52
C GLY A 54 -9.17 -2.05 16.98
N THR A 55 -8.22 -1.52 16.20
CA THR A 55 -7.14 -2.31 15.58
C THR A 55 -5.76 -1.69 15.78
N ARG A 56 -4.71 -2.41 15.34
CA ARG A 56 -3.37 -1.85 15.09
C ARG A 56 -3.06 -1.86 13.59
N ASN A 57 -4.08 -1.62 12.77
CA ASN A 57 -3.94 -1.52 11.32
C ASN A 57 -3.84 -0.06 10.90
N ARG A 58 -2.87 0.22 10.03
CA ARG A 58 -2.71 1.47 9.31
C ARG A 58 -3.61 1.48 8.10
N ARG A 59 -4.23 2.64 7.82
CA ARG A 59 -5.05 2.85 6.63
C ARG A 59 -4.13 3.18 5.46
N VAL A 60 -4.26 2.44 4.36
CA VAL A 60 -3.59 2.75 3.11
C VAL A 60 -4.66 3.14 2.08
N THR A 61 -4.58 4.36 1.59
CA THR A 61 -5.53 4.95 0.64
C THR A 61 -4.85 5.07 -0.72
N ILE A 62 -5.48 4.50 -1.74
CA ILE A 62 -4.99 4.46 -3.11
C ILE A 62 -5.99 5.24 -3.96
N THR A 63 -5.50 6.18 -4.77
CA THR A 63 -6.35 6.98 -5.67
C THR A 63 -5.76 7.05 -7.06
N GLY A 64 -6.58 6.91 -8.10
CA GLY A 64 -6.11 6.87 -9.49
C GLY A 64 -7.20 6.46 -10.46
N SER A 65 -6.82 6.08 -11.68
CA SER A 65 -7.72 5.36 -12.59
C SER A 65 -8.01 3.95 -12.04
N PRO A 66 -9.11 3.28 -12.43
CA PRO A 66 -9.41 1.92 -11.97
C PRO A 66 -8.27 0.92 -12.22
N ALA A 67 -7.58 1.03 -13.35
CA ALA A 67 -6.42 0.20 -13.66
C ALA A 67 -5.23 0.49 -12.73
N ALA A 68 -4.98 1.77 -12.44
CA ALA A 68 -3.89 2.19 -11.56
C ALA A 68 -4.15 1.76 -10.10
N THR A 69 -5.37 1.97 -9.58
CA THR A 69 -5.74 1.58 -8.22
C THR A 69 -5.66 0.07 -8.04
N GLN A 70 -6.17 -0.70 -9.01
CA GLN A 70 -6.13 -2.15 -8.97
C GLN A 70 -4.68 -2.69 -9.01
N ALA A 71 -3.84 -2.14 -9.88
CA ALA A 71 -2.42 -2.52 -9.94
C ALA A 71 -1.69 -2.21 -8.61
N ALA A 72 -1.89 -1.03 -8.04
CA ALA A 72 -1.30 -0.64 -6.76
C ALA A 72 -1.79 -1.52 -5.60
N GLN A 73 -3.10 -1.80 -5.54
CA GLN A 73 -3.68 -2.69 -4.54
C GLN A 73 -3.06 -4.09 -4.62
N TYR A 74 -2.87 -4.61 -5.84
CA TYR A 74 -2.26 -5.92 -6.08
C TYR A 74 -0.81 -5.96 -5.58
N LEU A 75 0.03 -4.98 -5.95
CA LEU A 75 1.43 -4.92 -5.52
C LEU A 75 1.55 -4.84 -4.00
N ILE A 76 0.73 -4.00 -3.36
CA ILE A 76 0.73 -3.88 -1.90
C ILE A 76 0.32 -5.20 -1.23
N SER A 77 -0.76 -5.83 -1.72
CA SER A 77 -1.27 -7.08 -1.16
C SER A 77 -0.24 -8.21 -1.30
N GLN A 78 0.39 -8.33 -2.47
CA GLN A 78 1.48 -9.29 -2.69
C GLN A 78 2.64 -9.06 -1.72
N ARG A 79 3.05 -7.81 -1.52
CA ARG A 79 4.16 -7.48 -0.62
C ARG A 79 3.83 -7.83 0.83
N VAL A 80 2.61 -7.55 1.28
CA VAL A 80 2.13 -7.87 2.63
C VAL A 80 2.09 -9.39 2.83
N THR A 81 1.50 -10.14 1.90
CA THR A 81 1.43 -11.60 1.97
C THR A 81 2.81 -12.25 1.98
N TYR A 82 3.72 -11.78 1.12
CA TYR A 82 5.10 -12.26 1.10
C TYR A 82 5.80 -12.04 2.44
N GLU A 83 5.70 -10.83 2.99
CA GLU A 83 6.32 -10.48 4.28
C GLU A 83 5.73 -11.30 5.44
N GLN A 84 4.43 -11.59 5.42
CA GLN A 84 3.80 -12.49 6.39
C GLN A 84 4.35 -13.91 6.30
N GLY A 85 4.48 -14.45 5.09
CA GLY A 85 5.05 -15.79 4.87
C GLY A 85 6.51 -15.89 5.33
N VAL A 86 7.33 -14.88 5.01
CA VAL A 86 8.74 -14.83 5.46
C VAL A 86 8.85 -14.79 6.99
N ARG A 87 7.97 -14.05 7.68
CA ARG A 87 7.98 -13.97 9.14
C ARG A 87 7.45 -15.23 9.81
N ALA A 88 6.44 -15.87 9.22
CA ALA A 88 5.91 -17.14 9.71
C ALA A 88 6.95 -18.27 9.60
N SER A 89 7.76 -18.26 8.54
CA SER A 89 8.81 -19.26 8.31
C SER A 89 10.14 -18.95 9.02
N ASN A 90 10.37 -17.71 9.47
CA ASN A 90 11.61 -17.33 10.15
C ASN A 90 11.35 -16.40 11.37
N PRO A 91 11.00 -16.98 12.54
CA PRO A 91 10.59 -16.22 13.73
C PRO A 91 11.72 -15.41 14.40
N GLN A 92 12.98 -15.55 13.96
CA GLN A 92 14.15 -14.99 14.65
C GLN A 92 14.54 -13.56 14.22
N LYS A 93 13.78 -12.92 13.32
CA LYS A 93 14.05 -11.54 12.80
C LYS A 93 13.17 -10.43 13.38
N VAL A 94 12.39 -10.71 14.43
CA VAL A 94 11.64 -9.70 15.18
C VAL A 94 12.54 -9.12 16.28
N GLY A 95 13.33 -8.12 15.91
CA GLY A 95 14.09 -7.24 16.82
C GLY A 95 13.85 -5.80 16.44
#